data_AF-A0A9P0B611-F1
#
_entry.id   AF-A0A9P0B611-F1
#
_cell.length_a   1.000
_cell.length_b   1.000
_cell.length_c   1.000
_cell.angle_alpha   90.00
_cell.angle_beta   90.00
_cell.angle_gamma   90.00
#
_symmetry.space_group_name_H-M   'P 1'
#
loop_
_entity.id
_entity.type
_entity.pdbx_description
1 polymer ?
#
loop_
_entity_poly.entity_id
_entity_poly.type
_entity_poly.pdbx_seq_one_letter_code
_entity_poly.pdbx_strand_id
1 'polypeptide(L)'
;MFSDEIINSEINRIRVGKSFQVKCPEIETTSRESIKDKDLLIWKPSIDIPEEKLDDYISQAKNKYGYNDEQALGMLFWHKYDLEKATIDLSNFTPLSETWSDEEKATFEEAFKIFANNLNKIHKRLPEKSIGSVVKYYYVWKSGPVGSILVRKKKKKTGSSKANGSSPDSSGSTEGSKQHDHRTLI
;
A
#
# COMPACT_ATOMS: atom_id res chain seq x y z
N MET A 1 -8.09 2.23 -41.66
CA MET A 1 -9.34 2.68 -41.01
C MET A 1 -10.22 1.51 -40.62
N PHE A 2 -10.81 0.73 -41.53
CA PHE A 2 -11.66 -0.42 -41.12
C PHE A 2 -10.93 -1.52 -40.30
N SER A 3 -9.63 -1.72 -40.51
CA SER A 3 -8.87 -2.77 -39.83
C SER A 3 -8.74 -2.54 -38.31
N ASP A 4 -8.53 -1.29 -37.91
CA ASP A 4 -8.27 -0.92 -36.51
C ASP A 4 -9.53 -1.07 -35.65
N GLU A 5 -10.70 -0.82 -36.24
CA GLU A 5 -12.02 -0.93 -35.60
C GLU A 5 -12.40 -2.40 -35.34
N ILE A 6 -12.11 -3.30 -36.30
CA ILE A 6 -12.31 -4.75 -36.15
C ILE A 6 -11.39 -5.30 -35.05
N ILE A 7 -10.11 -4.93 -35.05
CA ILE A 7 -9.15 -5.34 -34.01
C ILE A 7 -9.62 -4.86 -32.62
N ASN A 8 -10.08 -3.60 -32.52
CA ASN A 8 -10.60 -3.06 -31.27
C ASN A 8 -11.89 -3.79 -30.79
N SER A 9 -12.72 -4.29 -31.72
CA SER A 9 -13.88 -5.13 -31.38
C SER A 9 -13.49 -6.51 -30.81
N GLU A 10 -12.42 -7.14 -31.33
CA GLU A 10 -11.94 -8.44 -30.85
C GLU A 10 -11.12 -8.36 -29.55
N ILE A 11 -10.58 -7.19 -29.22
CA ILE A 11 -9.91 -6.92 -27.95
C ILE A 11 -10.94 -6.70 -26.83
N ASN A 12 -12.07 -6.04 -27.12
CA ASN A 12 -13.08 -5.69 -26.12
C ASN A 12 -14.19 -6.75 -25.92
N ARG A 13 -14.15 -7.90 -26.60
CA ARG A 13 -15.09 -9.01 -26.34
C ARG A 13 -14.56 -9.99 -25.29
N ILE A 14 -15.46 -10.51 -24.45
CA ILE A 14 -15.15 -11.64 -23.56
C ILE A 14 -14.78 -12.85 -24.41
N ARG A 15 -13.61 -13.44 -24.15
CA ARG A 15 -13.07 -14.57 -24.91
C ARG A 15 -13.43 -15.89 -24.22
N VAL A 16 -13.90 -16.86 -25.00
CA VAL A 16 -14.33 -18.18 -24.52
C VAL A 16 -13.48 -19.26 -25.19
N GLY A 17 -13.15 -20.34 -24.47
CA GLY A 17 -12.34 -21.45 -24.95
C GLY A 17 -11.19 -21.83 -24.00
N LYS A 18 -10.52 -22.95 -24.31
CA LYS A 18 -9.49 -23.58 -23.47
C LYS A 18 -8.29 -22.66 -23.13
N SER A 19 -8.02 -21.64 -23.95
CA SER A 19 -6.96 -20.65 -23.73
C SER A 19 -7.38 -19.45 -22.86
N PHE A 20 -8.67 -19.37 -22.49
CA PHE A 20 -9.26 -18.23 -21.77
C PHE A 20 -10.06 -18.65 -20.52
N GLN A 21 -10.45 -19.91 -20.41
CA GLN A 21 -11.17 -20.48 -19.27
C GLN A 21 -10.25 -21.34 -18.40
N VAL A 22 -10.45 -21.27 -17.09
CA VAL A 22 -9.77 -22.14 -16.11
C VAL A 22 -10.38 -23.55 -16.17
N LYS A 23 -9.56 -24.60 -16.10
CA LYS A 23 -10.06 -25.96 -15.85
C LYS A 23 -10.56 -26.02 -14.40
N CYS A 24 -11.87 -26.15 -14.21
CA CYS A 24 -12.45 -26.34 -12.88
C CYS A 24 -11.83 -27.60 -12.23
N PRO A 25 -11.22 -27.51 -11.03
CA PRO A 25 -10.76 -28.68 -10.30
C PRO A 25 -11.95 -29.57 -9.92
N GLU A 26 -11.72 -30.88 -9.90
CA GLU A 26 -12.69 -31.82 -9.32
C GLU A 26 -12.71 -31.63 -7.79
N ILE A 27 -13.86 -31.92 -7.17
CA ILE A 27 -14.02 -31.75 -5.71
C ILE A 27 -13.28 -32.88 -5.00
N GLU A 28 -12.04 -32.63 -4.62
CA GLU A 28 -11.27 -33.56 -3.80
C GLU A 28 -11.88 -33.67 -2.39
N THR A 29 -12.07 -34.91 -1.93
CA THR A 29 -12.48 -35.23 -0.55
C THR A 29 -11.30 -35.34 0.41
N THR A 30 -10.08 -35.08 -0.06
CA THR A 30 -8.84 -35.10 0.72
C THR A 30 -8.91 -34.06 1.83
N SER A 31 -8.45 -34.39 3.05
CA SER A 31 -8.38 -33.40 4.13
C SER A 31 -7.48 -32.23 3.72
N ARG A 32 -7.94 -30.99 3.97
CA ARG A 32 -7.18 -29.76 3.68
C ARG A 32 -5.82 -29.73 4.39
N GLU A 33 -5.68 -30.50 5.46
CA GLU A 33 -4.47 -30.64 6.28
C GLU A 33 -3.27 -31.23 5.51
N SER A 34 -3.48 -31.91 4.37
CA SER A 34 -2.38 -32.43 3.55
C SER A 34 -1.78 -31.38 2.61
N ILE A 35 -2.38 -30.20 2.49
CA ILE A 35 -1.87 -29.10 1.68
C ILE A 35 -0.79 -28.41 2.50
N LYS A 36 0.44 -28.38 1.99
CA LYS A 36 1.53 -27.60 2.61
C LYS A 36 1.11 -26.14 2.69
N ASP A 37 0.87 -25.68 3.91
CA ASP A 37 0.52 -24.30 4.16
C ASP A 37 1.65 -23.40 3.66
N LYS A 38 1.31 -22.43 2.81
CA LYS A 38 2.27 -21.45 2.29
C LYS A 38 2.35 -20.21 3.18
N ASP A 39 1.42 -20.10 4.11
CA ASP A 39 1.26 -18.95 4.97
C ASP A 39 2.09 -19.13 6.24
N LEU A 40 2.63 -18.02 6.74
CA LEU A 40 3.40 -17.97 7.98
C LEU A 40 2.57 -17.19 9.01
N LEU A 41 2.20 -17.84 10.11
CA LEU A 41 1.55 -17.17 11.23
C LEU A 41 2.56 -16.23 11.91
N ILE A 42 2.39 -14.91 11.72
CA ILE A 42 3.26 -13.87 12.27
C ILE A 42 2.75 -13.23 13.57
N TRP A 43 1.44 -13.30 13.82
CA TRP A 43 0.81 -12.81 15.06
C TRP A 43 -0.53 -13.52 15.28
N LYS A 44 -0.92 -13.70 16.54
CA LYS A 44 -2.31 -13.94 16.95
C LYS A 44 -2.55 -13.16 18.25
N PRO A 45 -3.78 -12.69 18.54
CA PRO A 45 -4.09 -12.07 19.84
C PRO A 45 -3.89 -13.04 21.02
N SER A 46 -3.57 -12.51 22.19
CA SER A 46 -3.65 -13.21 23.47
C SER A 46 -4.47 -12.38 24.47
N ILE A 47 -5.16 -13.06 25.38
CA ILE A 47 -5.95 -12.47 26.47
C ILE A 47 -5.10 -12.34 27.75
N ASP A 48 -3.95 -13.01 27.80
CA ASP A 48 -3.11 -13.13 29.00
C ASP A 48 -2.31 -11.85 29.33
N ILE A 49 -2.18 -10.93 28.36
CA ILE A 49 -1.49 -9.63 28.55
C ILE A 49 -2.54 -8.51 28.67
N PRO A 50 -2.51 -7.71 29.75
CA PRO A 50 -3.26 -6.46 29.84
C PRO A 50 -2.82 -5.45 28.77
N GLU A 51 -3.77 -4.80 28.10
CA GLU A 51 -3.55 -3.86 26.99
C GLU A 51 -2.53 -2.75 27.33
N GLU A 52 -2.62 -2.16 28.54
CA GLU A 52 -1.66 -1.18 29.06
C GLU A 52 -0.19 -1.65 29.01
N LYS A 53 0.08 -2.91 29.39
CA LYS A 53 1.44 -3.47 29.37
C LYS A 53 1.91 -3.79 27.95
N LEU A 54 0.99 -4.07 27.04
CA LEU A 54 1.28 -4.29 25.63
C LEU A 54 1.65 -2.97 24.94
N ASP A 55 0.90 -1.90 25.23
CA ASP A 55 1.15 -0.55 24.73
C ASP A 55 2.49 0.02 25.25
N ASP A 56 2.81 -0.19 26.52
CA ASP A 56 4.12 0.15 27.10
C ASP A 56 5.26 -0.58 26.37
N TYR A 57 5.10 -1.88 26.09
CA TYR A 57 6.09 -2.68 25.37
C TYR A 57 6.28 -2.19 23.92
N ILE A 58 5.19 -1.96 23.18
CA ILE A 58 5.25 -1.43 21.81
C ILE A 58 5.89 -0.04 21.80
N SER A 59 5.52 0.82 22.75
CA SER A 59 6.10 2.15 22.93
C SER A 59 7.60 2.08 23.24
N GLN A 60 8.03 1.13 24.07
CA GLN A 60 9.44 0.89 24.35
C GLN A 60 10.21 0.40 23.11
N ALA A 61 9.67 -0.58 22.38
CA ALA A 61 10.25 -1.11 21.15
C ALA A 61 10.45 -0.03 20.09
N LYS A 62 9.43 0.81 19.89
CA LYS A 62 9.40 1.92 18.93
C LYS A 62 10.38 3.03 19.31
N ASN A 63 10.32 3.52 20.56
CA ASN A 63 11.08 4.70 20.99
C ASN A 63 12.56 4.42 21.30
N LYS A 64 12.90 3.22 21.82
CA LYS A 64 14.29 2.88 22.15
C LYS A 64 15.04 2.16 21.03
N TYR A 65 14.34 1.35 20.23
CA TYR A 65 14.96 0.44 19.26
C TYR A 65 14.48 0.64 17.80
N GLY A 66 13.55 1.57 17.55
CA GLY A 66 13.11 1.91 16.20
C GLY A 66 12.26 0.85 15.48
N TYR A 67 11.68 -0.10 16.21
CA TYR A 67 10.77 -1.11 15.67
C TYR A 67 9.47 -0.46 15.18
N ASN A 68 8.85 -1.02 14.14
CA ASN A 68 7.43 -0.77 13.89
C ASN A 68 6.55 -1.66 14.78
N ASP A 69 5.28 -1.32 14.84
CA ASP A 69 4.30 -1.94 15.73
C ASP A 69 4.13 -3.43 15.35
N GLU A 70 4.17 -3.77 14.06
CA GLU A 70 4.11 -5.15 13.57
C GLU A 70 5.34 -6.00 13.91
N GLN A 71 6.56 -5.44 13.89
CA GLN A 71 7.78 -6.14 14.31
C GLN A 71 7.79 -6.37 15.82
N ALA A 72 7.35 -5.40 16.63
CA ALA A 72 7.23 -5.55 18.07
C ALA A 72 6.24 -6.68 18.43
N LEU A 73 5.06 -6.68 17.79
CA LEU A 73 4.09 -7.76 17.92
C LEU A 73 4.67 -9.12 17.47
N GLY A 74 5.33 -9.18 16.30
CA GLY A 74 5.96 -10.40 15.80
C GLY A 74 7.01 -10.96 16.77
N MET A 75 7.83 -10.10 17.38
CA MET A 75 8.80 -10.47 18.41
C MET A 75 8.09 -11.05 19.65
N LEU A 76 7.06 -10.37 20.15
CA LEU A 76 6.29 -10.84 21.30
C LEU A 76 5.59 -12.20 21.05
N PHE A 77 5.09 -12.44 19.84
CA PHE A 77 4.54 -13.74 19.44
C PHE A 77 5.60 -14.84 19.35
N TRP A 78 6.81 -14.51 18.87
CA TRP A 78 7.95 -15.43 18.89
C TRP A 78 8.24 -15.92 20.31
N HIS A 79 8.29 -15.00 21.27
CA HIS A 79 8.50 -15.26 22.71
C HIS A 79 7.27 -15.76 23.47
N LYS A 80 6.18 -16.15 22.77
CA LYS A 80 4.95 -16.70 23.38
C LYS A 80 4.34 -15.77 24.42
N TYR A 81 4.29 -14.47 24.15
CA TYR A 81 3.70 -13.43 25.01
C TYR A 81 4.51 -13.11 26.28
N ASP A 82 5.74 -13.59 26.38
CA ASP A 82 6.67 -13.23 27.44
C ASP A 82 7.29 -11.84 27.17
N LEU A 83 6.75 -10.81 27.83
CA LEU A 83 7.19 -9.43 27.69
C LEU A 83 8.65 -9.21 28.13
N GLU A 84 9.14 -9.93 29.14
CA GLU A 84 10.51 -9.76 29.65
C GLU A 84 11.53 -10.28 28.64
N LYS A 85 11.34 -11.53 28.17
CA LYS A 85 12.20 -12.12 27.13
C LYS A 85 12.15 -11.31 25.84
N ALA A 86 10.94 -10.94 25.39
CA ALA A 86 10.78 -10.13 24.19
C ALA A 86 11.46 -8.76 24.33
N THR A 87 11.51 -8.16 25.52
CA THR A 87 12.18 -6.87 25.76
C THR A 87 13.71 -6.98 25.73
N ILE A 88 14.26 -8.07 26.26
CA ILE A 88 15.71 -8.34 26.23
C ILE A 88 16.19 -8.51 24.77
N ASP A 89 15.44 -9.25 23.96
CA ASP A 89 15.84 -9.53 22.57
C ASP A 89 15.56 -8.38 21.59
N LEU A 90 14.85 -7.31 21.98
CA LEU A 90 14.69 -6.09 21.17
C LEU A 90 16.03 -5.50 20.73
N SER A 91 17.04 -5.45 21.61
CA SER A 91 18.37 -4.95 21.23
C SER A 91 19.07 -5.87 20.22
N ASN A 92 18.89 -7.18 20.37
CA ASN A 92 19.63 -8.21 19.63
C ASN A 92 19.15 -8.29 18.17
N PHE A 93 17.88 -8.01 17.91
CA PHE A 93 17.28 -8.03 16.58
C PHE A 93 16.95 -6.62 16.03
N THR A 94 17.54 -5.57 16.60
CA THR A 94 17.33 -4.16 16.19
C THR A 94 17.41 -4.04 14.66
N PRO A 95 16.30 -3.71 13.97
CA PRO A 95 16.30 -3.63 12.51
C PRO A 95 17.33 -2.62 12.03
N LEU A 96 18.12 -2.99 11.03
CA LEU A 96 18.89 -2.03 10.24
C LEU A 96 17.91 -1.07 9.58
N SER A 97 17.68 0.08 10.21
CA SER A 97 16.81 1.11 9.68
C SER A 97 17.37 1.54 8.33
N GLU A 98 16.55 1.44 7.29
CA GLU A 98 16.90 1.86 5.94
C GLU A 98 16.93 3.40 5.90
N THR A 99 18.00 3.98 6.43
CA THR A 99 18.16 5.41 6.59
C THR A 99 18.35 6.07 5.22
N TRP A 100 17.79 7.26 5.12
CA TRP A 100 18.01 8.16 4.01
C TRP A 100 18.85 9.33 4.50
N SER A 101 19.99 9.58 3.89
CA SER A 101 20.80 10.77 4.14
C SER A 101 20.06 12.01 3.64
N ASP A 102 20.39 13.19 4.16
CA ASP A 102 19.75 14.43 3.69
C ASP A 102 20.12 14.76 2.22
N GLU A 103 21.27 14.27 1.75
CA GLU A 103 21.69 14.32 0.34
C GLU A 103 20.80 13.44 -0.55
N GLU A 104 20.48 12.22 -0.11
CA GLU A 104 19.57 11.31 -0.84
C GLU A 104 18.15 11.87 -0.89
N LYS A 105 17.66 12.46 0.21
CA LYS A 105 16.35 13.15 0.27
C LYS A 105 16.32 14.35 -0.69
N ALA A 106 17.35 15.19 -0.68
CA ALA A 106 17.46 16.34 -1.57
C ALA A 106 17.48 15.90 -3.05
N THR A 107 18.27 14.86 -3.37
CA THR A 107 18.35 14.25 -4.70
C THR A 107 17.00 13.68 -5.15
N PHE A 108 16.26 13.01 -4.26
CA PHE A 108 14.90 12.56 -4.53
C PHE A 108 13.96 13.73 -4.86
N GLU A 109 13.98 14.80 -4.07
CA GLU A 109 13.12 15.96 -4.30
C GLU A 109 13.43 16.69 -5.60
N GLU A 110 14.71 16.84 -5.96
CA GLU A 110 15.10 17.38 -7.27
C GLU A 110 14.63 16.49 -8.42
N ALA A 111 14.90 15.18 -8.33
CA ALA A 111 14.45 14.23 -9.32
C ALA A 111 12.91 14.21 -9.45
N PHE A 112 12.16 14.39 -8.35
CA PHE A 112 10.70 14.52 -8.38
C PHE A 112 10.22 15.85 -8.99
N LYS A 113 10.96 16.95 -8.81
CA LYS A 113 10.70 18.24 -9.50
C LYS A 113 10.82 18.09 -11.02
N ILE A 114 11.66 17.19 -11.52
CA ILE A 114 11.82 16.90 -12.96
C ILE A 114 10.85 15.79 -13.42
N PHE A 115 10.97 14.57 -12.90
CA PHE A 115 10.32 13.36 -13.42
C PHE A 115 8.94 13.06 -12.83
N ALA A 116 8.53 13.77 -11.78
CA ALA A 116 7.26 13.56 -11.07
C ALA A 116 7.03 12.08 -10.70
N ASN A 117 5.94 11.47 -11.14
CA ASN A 117 5.55 10.11 -10.72
C ASN A 117 6.37 8.98 -11.39
N ASN A 118 7.36 9.27 -12.24
CA ASN A 118 8.19 8.24 -12.85
C ASN A 118 9.32 7.82 -11.89
N LEU A 119 8.98 6.97 -10.92
CA LEU A 119 9.89 6.48 -9.89
C LEU A 119 11.11 5.74 -10.46
N ASN A 120 10.96 5.04 -11.61
CA ASN A 120 12.09 4.42 -12.32
C ASN A 120 13.11 5.44 -12.84
N LYS A 121 12.68 6.65 -13.24
CA LYS A 121 13.61 7.74 -13.62
C LYS A 121 14.23 8.42 -12.40
N ILE A 122 13.53 8.45 -11.26
CA ILE A 122 14.07 8.96 -9.98
C ILE A 122 15.14 8.01 -9.43
N HIS A 123 14.90 6.70 -9.44
CA HIS A 123 15.87 5.67 -9.06
C HIS A 123 17.19 5.75 -9.86
N LYS A 124 17.15 6.17 -11.13
CA LYS A 124 18.39 6.41 -11.91
C LYS A 124 19.27 7.56 -11.39
N ARG A 125 18.77 8.39 -10.46
CA ARG A 125 19.55 9.40 -9.73
C ARG A 125 20.01 8.93 -8.35
N LEU A 126 19.54 7.77 -7.90
CA LEU A 126 19.82 7.16 -6.60
C LEU A 126 20.18 5.67 -6.80
N PRO A 127 21.28 5.36 -7.50
CA PRO A 127 21.62 3.99 -7.89
C PRO A 127 21.93 3.07 -6.70
N GLU A 128 22.24 3.64 -5.53
CA GLU A 128 22.52 2.91 -4.29
C GLU A 128 21.26 2.48 -3.53
N LYS A 129 20.11 3.13 -3.79
CA LYS A 129 18.82 2.75 -3.21
C LYS A 129 18.08 1.81 -4.16
N SER A 130 17.52 0.72 -3.65
CA SER A 130 16.67 -0.16 -4.45
C SER A 130 15.39 0.54 -4.92
N ILE A 131 14.78 0.09 -6.02
CA ILE A 131 13.48 0.62 -6.48
C ILE A 131 12.39 0.48 -5.42
N GLY A 132 12.43 -0.58 -4.60
CA GLY A 132 11.54 -0.76 -3.45
C GLY A 132 11.73 0.33 -2.40
N SER A 133 12.99 0.68 -2.09
CA SER A 133 13.34 1.80 -1.19
C SER A 133 12.77 3.13 -1.68
N VAL A 134 12.97 3.45 -2.97
CA VAL A 134 12.48 4.68 -3.60
C VAL A 134 10.95 4.75 -3.59
N VAL A 135 10.26 3.62 -3.82
CA VAL A 135 8.79 3.52 -3.72
C VAL A 135 8.32 3.73 -2.28
N LYS A 136 8.94 3.05 -1.31
CA LYS A 136 8.62 3.18 0.13
C LYS A 136 8.80 4.62 0.60
N TYR A 137 9.95 5.23 0.29
CA TYR A 137 10.24 6.63 0.61
C TYR A 137 9.22 7.60 -0.01
N TYR A 138 8.83 7.41 -1.28
CA TYR A 138 7.80 8.24 -1.93
C TYR A 138 6.49 8.29 -1.14
N TYR A 139 5.99 7.16 -0.63
CA TYR A 139 4.73 7.12 0.12
C TYR A 139 4.85 7.75 1.51
N VAL A 140 5.97 7.58 2.20
CA VAL A 140 6.27 8.27 3.47
C VAL A 140 6.34 9.79 3.25
N TRP A 141 7.21 10.24 2.34
CA TRP A 141 7.41 11.66 2.01
C TRP A 141 6.14 12.37 1.54
N LYS A 142 5.34 11.70 0.69
CA LYS A 142 4.06 12.23 0.17
C LYS A 142 2.99 12.41 1.24
N SER A 143 3.04 11.61 2.30
CA SER A 143 2.12 11.72 3.44
C SER A 143 2.49 12.90 4.34
N GLY A 144 3.75 13.32 4.35
CA GLY A 144 4.22 14.52 5.04
C GLY A 144 3.71 15.84 4.42
N PRO A 145 3.77 16.96 5.17
CA PRO A 145 3.24 18.25 4.72
C PRO A 145 3.84 18.72 3.38
N VAL A 146 5.16 18.61 3.23
CA VAL A 146 5.91 19.07 2.04
C VAL A 146 5.52 18.27 0.80
N GLY A 147 5.56 16.93 0.86
CA GLY A 147 5.21 16.06 -0.26
C GLY A 147 3.75 16.19 -0.67
N SER A 148 2.84 16.30 0.30
CA SER A 148 1.40 16.53 0.06
C SER A 148 1.15 17.84 -0.70
N ILE A 149 1.82 18.93 -0.33
CA ILE A 149 1.74 20.22 -1.04
C ILE A 149 2.33 20.11 -2.46
N LEU A 150 3.50 19.48 -2.63
CA LEU A 150 4.19 19.43 -3.91
C LEU A 150 3.42 18.58 -4.94
N VAL A 151 2.85 17.45 -4.52
CA VAL A 151 1.97 16.61 -5.34
C VAL A 151 0.70 17.35 -5.75
N ARG A 152 0.05 18.07 -4.82
CA ARG A 152 -1.16 18.88 -5.10
C ARG A 152 -0.86 20.02 -6.09
N LYS A 153 0.25 20.75 -5.92
CA LYS A 153 0.68 21.81 -6.85
C LYS A 153 0.92 21.29 -8.27
N LYS A 154 1.57 20.12 -8.43
CA LYS A 154 1.77 19.51 -9.76
C LYS A 154 0.46 19.02 -10.39
N LYS A 155 -0.47 18.41 -9.64
CA LYS A 155 -1.80 18.05 -10.17
C LYS A 155 -2.56 19.27 -10.72
N LYS A 156 -2.52 20.42 -10.03
CA LYS A 156 -3.12 21.67 -10.53
C LYS A 156 -2.45 22.16 -11.82
N LYS A 157 -1.12 22.14 -11.92
CA LYS A 157 -0.42 22.52 -13.17
C LYS A 157 -0.76 21.61 -14.35
N THR A 158 -0.86 20.29 -14.13
CA THR A 158 -1.23 19.35 -15.22
C THR A 158 -2.70 19.43 -15.63
N GLY A 159 -3.60 19.90 -14.76
CA GLY A 159 -4.99 20.20 -15.11
C GLY A 159 -5.19 21.57 -15.77
N SER A 160 -4.36 22.55 -15.43
CA SER A 160 -4.47 23.94 -15.92
C SER A 160 -4.10 24.13 -17.38
N SER A 161 -3.39 23.18 -18.01
CA SER A 161 -2.96 23.29 -19.42
C SER A 161 -3.97 22.70 -20.42
N LYS A 162 -5.22 22.41 -20.00
CA LYS A 162 -6.25 21.82 -20.87
C LYS A 162 -7.63 22.45 -20.71
N ALA A 163 -7.68 23.78 -20.77
CA ALA A 163 -8.92 24.56 -20.85
C ALA A 163 -8.68 25.88 -21.63
N ASN A 164 -8.88 25.86 -22.95
CA ASN A 164 -9.15 27.07 -23.74
C ASN A 164 -9.76 26.70 -25.11
N GLY A 165 -11.07 26.92 -25.28
CA GLY A 165 -11.89 26.78 -26.51
C GLY A 165 -12.04 25.35 -27.07
N SER A 166 -13.20 24.85 -27.53
CA SER A 166 -14.62 25.29 -27.57
C SER A 166 -15.48 24.01 -27.77
N SER A 167 -16.82 23.93 -27.67
CA SER A 167 -17.92 24.90 -27.46
C SER A 167 -19.06 24.20 -26.65
N PRO A 168 -20.22 24.84 -26.33
CA PRO A 168 -21.20 24.29 -25.38
C PRO A 168 -22.39 23.56 -26.03
N ASP A 169 -22.85 22.48 -25.38
CA ASP A 169 -24.22 21.92 -25.33
C ASP A 169 -24.17 20.67 -24.42
N SER A 170 -25.20 20.25 -23.67
CA SER A 170 -26.48 20.87 -23.30
C SER A 170 -26.85 20.44 -21.87
N SER A 171 -27.72 21.19 -21.19
CA SER A 171 -28.10 21.00 -19.78
C SER A 171 -29.04 19.82 -19.55
N GLY A 172 -28.78 19.01 -18.52
CA GLY A 172 -29.66 17.92 -18.07
C GLY A 172 -29.67 17.80 -16.55
N SER A 173 -30.44 18.64 -15.88
CA SER A 173 -30.56 18.66 -14.42
C SER A 173 -31.49 17.55 -13.91
N THR A 174 -31.11 16.86 -12.82
CA THR A 174 -32.10 16.27 -11.91
C THR A 174 -31.54 16.22 -10.48
N GLU A 175 -32.09 17.05 -9.60
CA GLU A 175 -31.92 16.95 -8.15
C GLU A 175 -32.97 16.02 -7.54
N GLY A 176 -32.70 15.55 -6.32
CA GLY A 176 -33.68 14.87 -5.47
C GLY A 176 -33.62 13.33 -5.54
N SER A 177 -33.79 12.58 -4.45
CA SER A 177 -34.09 12.99 -3.07
C SER A 177 -33.56 11.96 -2.08
N LYS A 178 -33.23 12.41 -0.85
CA LYS A 178 -33.04 11.52 0.30
C LYS A 178 -34.38 10.93 0.71
N GLN A 179 -34.41 9.67 1.13
CA GLN A 179 -35.45 9.19 2.02
C GLN A 179 -34.85 8.23 3.05
N HIS A 180 -35.00 8.59 4.33
CA HIS A 180 -34.87 7.64 5.43
C HIS A 180 -36.01 6.62 5.31
N ASP A 181 -35.76 5.39 5.75
CA ASP A 181 -36.81 4.66 6.46
C ASP A 181 -36.21 3.84 7.59
N HIS A 182 -36.77 4.01 8.79
CA HIS A 182 -36.47 3.19 9.95
C HIS A 182 -37.48 2.04 9.97
N ARG A 183 -37.02 0.80 10.20
CA ARG A 183 -37.90 -0.25 10.72
C ARG A 183 -37.14 -1.24 11.60
N THR A 184 -37.85 -1.66 12.64
CA THR A 184 -37.35 -2.38 13.82
C THR A 184 -38.16 -3.67 13.97
N LEU A 185 -37.50 -4.75 14.44
CA LEU A 185 -38.06 -6.09 14.71
C LEU A 185 -38.54 -6.83 13.44
N ILE A 186 -38.40 -8.15 13.33
CA ILE A 186 -38.23 -9.18 14.38
C ILE A 186 -36.84 -9.83 14.32
#